data_AF-A0A496XU55-F1
#
_entry.id   AF-A0A496XU55-F1
#
_cell.length_a   1.000
_cell.length_b   1.000
_cell.length_c   1.000
_cell.angle_alpha   90.00
_cell.angle_beta   90.00
_cell.angle_gamma   90.00
#
_symmetry.space_group_name_H-M   'P 1'
#
loop_
_entity.id
_entity.type
_entity.pdbx_description
1 polymer ?
#
loop_
_entity_poly.entity_id
_entity_poly.type
_entity_poly.pdbx_seq_one_letter_code
_entity_poly.pdbx_strand_id
1 'polypeptide(L)'
;MKKLLILLLIPNIYLTAKSFEKKLDKPLKLPHDFHVILSVEMFELQGKMNLLLEGISRGKWKMVESTADYISDNYILKQKMTYKEKKMLKKALPDGFVALDKYFHQTAKELKEAATKKESGLVLEKYRHLIKTCMECHGRYAAYKFIDFQGYEVPATVPKNFYKHLDDWR
;
A
#
# COMPACT_ATOMS: atom_id res chain seq x y z
N MET A 1 -20.71 24.27 61.42
CA MET A 1 -21.91 24.62 60.61
C MET A 1 -21.52 25.57 59.50
N LYS A 2 -21.39 25.08 58.26
CA LYS A 2 -21.91 25.67 57.03
C LYS A 2 -21.46 24.79 55.86
N LYS A 3 -22.45 24.12 55.29
CA LYS A 3 -22.43 23.50 53.96
C LYS A 3 -22.44 24.62 52.89
N LEU A 4 -22.37 24.17 51.62
CA LEU A 4 -22.71 24.88 50.36
C LEU A 4 -21.58 25.73 49.76
N LEU A 5 -21.30 25.72 48.46
CA LEU A 5 -21.75 24.94 47.29
C LEU A 5 -20.93 25.49 46.09
N ILE A 6 -20.58 24.64 45.12
CA ILE A 6 -20.46 24.95 43.67
C ILE A 6 -19.43 25.99 43.21
N LEU A 7 -18.46 25.56 42.38
CA LEU A 7 -18.56 25.70 40.91
C LEU A 7 -17.42 24.90 40.25
N LEU A 8 -17.73 23.68 39.79
CA LEU A 8 -16.88 22.93 38.88
C LEU A 8 -16.93 23.62 37.51
N LEU A 9 -15.95 24.48 37.22
CA LEU A 9 -15.67 24.95 35.87
C LEU A 9 -14.91 23.85 35.13
N ILE A 10 -15.64 22.88 34.58
CA ILE A 10 -15.10 22.00 33.53
C ILE A 10 -15.23 22.81 32.24
N PRO A 11 -14.13 23.31 31.63
CA PRO A 11 -14.23 23.84 30.29
C PRO A 11 -14.62 22.67 29.38
N ASN A 12 -15.84 22.76 28.89
CA ASN A 12 -16.41 21.88 27.89
C ASN A 12 -15.66 22.16 26.58
N ILE A 13 -14.47 21.58 26.44
CA ILE A 13 -13.73 21.58 25.18
C ILE A 13 -14.46 20.57 24.28
N TYR A 14 -15.58 21.03 23.72
CA TYR A 14 -16.03 20.53 22.43
C TYR A 14 -14.97 20.97 21.41
N LEU A 15 -13.88 20.21 21.33
CA LEU A 15 -13.15 20.11 20.09
C LEU A 15 -14.15 19.53 19.10
N THR A 16 -14.80 20.41 18.37
CA THR A 16 -15.37 20.10 17.08
C THR A 16 -14.23 19.48 16.28
N ALA A 17 -14.16 18.15 16.28
CA ALA A 17 -13.54 17.42 15.20
C ALA A 17 -14.32 17.88 13.98
N LYS A 18 -13.84 18.97 13.37
CA LYS A 18 -14.28 19.42 12.06
C LYS A 18 -14.00 18.22 11.20
N SER A 19 -15.06 17.45 10.95
CA SER A 19 -15.06 16.26 10.14
C SER A 19 -14.33 16.66 8.87
N PHE A 20 -13.10 16.17 8.75
CA PHE A 20 -12.42 16.12 7.49
C PHE A 20 -13.28 15.14 6.70
N GLU A 21 -14.34 15.66 6.05
CA GLU A 21 -15.04 14.96 5.00
C GLU A 21 -13.99 14.77 3.91
N LYS A 22 -13.12 13.78 4.10
CA LYS A 22 -12.27 13.26 3.06
C LYS A 22 -13.26 12.66 2.08
N LYS A 23 -13.67 13.47 1.11
CA LYS A 23 -14.44 13.06 -0.05
C LYS A 23 -13.84 11.72 -0.48
N LEU A 24 -14.59 10.64 -0.26
CA LEU A 24 -14.17 9.31 -0.69
C LEU A 24 -13.86 9.44 -2.18
N ASP A 25 -12.59 9.28 -2.53
CA ASP A 25 -12.21 9.32 -3.94
C ASP A 25 -13.02 8.24 -4.65
N LYS A 26 -13.64 8.65 -5.77
CA LYS A 26 -14.44 7.74 -6.59
C LYS A 26 -13.55 6.56 -6.98
N PRO A 27 -14.11 5.33 -7.08
CA PRO A 27 -13.34 4.16 -7.53
C PRO A 27 -12.58 4.51 -8.82
N LEU A 28 -11.35 3.98 -8.94
CA LEU A 28 -10.56 4.13 -10.17
C LEU A 28 -11.45 3.80 -11.36
N LYS A 29 -11.50 4.70 -12.34
CA LYS A 29 -12.30 4.49 -13.55
C LYS A 29 -11.55 3.55 -14.49
N LEU A 30 -11.61 2.25 -14.19
CA LEU A 30 -11.00 1.21 -15.01
C LEU A 30 -12.09 0.45 -15.77
N PRO A 31 -11.82 0.02 -17.01
CA PRO A 31 -12.70 -0.94 -17.69
C PRO A 31 -12.89 -2.20 -16.83
N HIS A 32 -14.07 -2.83 -16.92
CA HIS A 32 -14.50 -3.91 -16.03
C HIS A 32 -13.46 -5.05 -15.93
N ASP A 33 -12.91 -5.47 -17.06
CA ASP A 33 -11.93 -6.56 -17.12
C ASP A 33 -10.65 -6.24 -16.33
N PHE A 34 -10.26 -4.96 -16.24
CA PHE A 34 -9.11 -4.55 -15.42
C PHE A 34 -9.39 -4.63 -13.93
N HIS A 35 -10.61 -4.34 -13.47
CA HIS A 35 -10.96 -4.52 -12.06
C HIS A 35 -10.89 -5.98 -11.64
N VAL A 36 -11.30 -6.89 -12.51
CA VAL A 36 -11.21 -8.34 -12.28
C VAL A 36 -9.74 -8.76 -12.19
N ILE A 37 -8.92 -8.42 -13.19
CA ILE A 37 -7.50 -8.78 -13.21
C ILE A 37 -6.75 -8.20 -12.01
N LEU A 38 -6.98 -6.92 -11.69
CA LEU A 38 -6.37 -6.27 -10.52
C LEU A 38 -6.76 -6.97 -9.21
N SER A 39 -8.01 -7.42 -9.08
CA SER A 39 -8.46 -8.15 -7.88
C SER A 39 -7.76 -9.51 -7.73
N VAL A 40 -7.53 -10.22 -8.84
CA VAL A 40 -6.75 -11.47 -8.83
C VAL A 40 -5.30 -11.19 -8.42
N GLU A 41 -4.68 -10.14 -8.97
CA GLU A 41 -3.31 -9.73 -8.60
C GLU A 41 -3.22 -9.42 -7.11
N MET A 42 -4.17 -8.66 -6.54
CA MET A 42 -4.18 -8.35 -5.11
C MET A 42 -4.34 -9.60 -4.23
N PHE A 43 -5.13 -10.60 -4.65
CA PHE A 43 -5.28 -11.85 -3.92
C PHE A 43 -3.98 -12.67 -3.92
N GLU A 44 -3.28 -12.75 -5.06
CA GLU A 44 -1.98 -13.42 -5.12
C GLU A 44 -0.93 -12.70 -4.27
N LEU A 45 -0.89 -11.36 -4.34
CA LEU A 45 0.02 -10.56 -3.52
C LEU A 45 -0.24 -10.77 -2.02
N GLN A 46 -1.49 -10.88 -1.57
CA GLN A 46 -1.81 -11.21 -0.18
C GLN A 46 -1.16 -12.54 0.25
N GLY A 47 -1.27 -13.58 -0.57
CA GLY A 47 -0.62 -14.86 -0.31
C GLY A 47 0.90 -14.74 -0.21
N LYS A 48 1.53 -13.97 -1.10
CA LYS A 48 2.99 -13.75 -1.09
C LYS A 48 3.42 -12.92 0.13
N MET A 49 2.65 -11.92 0.54
CA MET A 49 2.93 -11.14 1.75
C MET A 49 2.89 -12.00 3.03
N ASN A 50 1.99 -12.99 3.09
CA ASN A 50 1.95 -13.95 4.19
C ASN A 50 3.16 -14.89 4.18
N LEU A 51 3.57 -15.37 3.00
CA LEU A 51 4.78 -16.20 2.84
C LEU A 51 6.06 -15.44 3.21
N LEU A 52 6.16 -14.15 2.87
CA LEU A 52 7.25 -13.30 3.33
C LEU A 52 7.29 -13.23 4.85
N LEU A 53 6.16 -12.99 5.53
CA LEU A 53 6.11 -12.93 6.99
C LEU A 53 6.51 -14.27 7.64
N GLU A 54 6.00 -15.38 7.10
CA GLU A 54 6.39 -16.72 7.56
C GLU A 54 7.91 -16.93 7.38
N GLY A 55 8.44 -16.58 6.21
CA GLY A 55 9.85 -16.73 5.91
C GLY A 55 10.74 -15.89 6.82
N ILE A 56 10.36 -14.64 7.05
CA ILE A 56 11.08 -13.69 7.93
C ILE A 56 11.07 -14.17 9.37
N SER A 57 9.89 -14.48 9.92
CA SER A 57 9.75 -14.89 11.33
C SER A 57 10.49 -16.18 11.68
N ARG A 58 10.76 -17.03 10.68
CA ARG A 58 11.43 -18.32 10.84
C ARG A 58 12.87 -18.33 10.30
N GLY A 59 13.39 -17.20 9.81
CA GLY A 59 14.72 -17.11 9.22
C GLY A 59 14.91 -17.95 7.95
N LYS A 60 13.83 -18.27 7.22
CA LYS A 60 13.87 -19.05 5.98
C LYS A 60 14.27 -18.18 4.79
N TRP A 61 15.54 -17.76 4.73
CA TRP A 61 16.03 -16.78 3.75
C TRP A 61 15.75 -17.14 2.29
N LYS A 62 15.87 -18.42 1.91
CA LYS A 62 15.60 -18.83 0.52
C LYS A 62 14.12 -18.67 0.13
N MET A 63 13.21 -18.89 1.09
CA MET A 63 11.78 -18.65 0.90
C MET A 63 11.48 -17.15 0.77
N VAL A 64 12.14 -16.31 1.58
CA VAL A 64 12.02 -14.86 1.50
C VAL A 64 12.52 -14.36 0.14
N GLU A 65 13.71 -14.80 -0.28
CA GLU A 65 14.31 -14.46 -1.58
C GLU A 65 13.39 -14.82 -2.75
N SER A 66 12.95 -16.09 -2.84
CA SER A 66 12.12 -16.54 -3.98
C SER A 66 10.74 -15.88 -3.98
N THR A 67 10.17 -15.60 -2.81
CA THR A 67 8.88 -14.91 -2.70
C THR A 67 9.01 -13.45 -3.11
N ALA A 68 10.09 -12.78 -2.70
CA ALA A 68 10.36 -11.38 -3.04
C ALA A 68 10.65 -11.20 -4.54
N ASP A 69 11.42 -12.12 -5.12
CA ASP A 69 11.68 -12.21 -6.56
C ASP A 69 10.38 -12.40 -7.35
N TYR A 70 9.49 -13.27 -6.84
CA TYR A 70 8.18 -13.44 -7.44
C TYR A 70 7.40 -12.12 -7.45
N ILE A 71 7.34 -11.41 -6.31
CA ILE A 71 6.64 -10.12 -6.21
C ILE A 71 7.25 -9.07 -7.12
N SER A 72 8.58 -9.01 -7.27
CA SER A 72 9.22 -7.97 -8.10
C SER A 72 8.96 -8.16 -9.60
N ASP A 73 8.83 -9.41 -10.06
CA ASP A 73 8.90 -9.72 -11.49
C ASP A 73 7.63 -10.35 -12.08
N ASN A 74 6.78 -10.99 -11.27
CA ASN A 74 5.61 -11.75 -11.74
C ASN A 74 4.30 -11.02 -11.47
N TYR A 75 3.75 -10.43 -12.54
CA TYR A 75 2.52 -9.65 -12.49
C TYR A 75 1.48 -10.24 -13.42
N ILE A 76 0.27 -10.46 -12.92
CA ILE A 76 -0.84 -10.86 -13.78
C ILE A 76 -1.15 -9.75 -14.78
N LEU A 77 -1.19 -8.49 -14.35
CA LEU A 77 -1.43 -7.35 -15.25
C LEU A 77 -0.36 -7.26 -16.35
N LYS A 78 0.93 -7.47 -16.03
CA LYS A 78 1.99 -7.42 -17.06
C LYS A 78 1.89 -8.58 -18.06
N GLN A 79 1.50 -9.77 -17.60
CA GLN A 79 1.44 -11.00 -18.39
C GLN A 79 0.18 -11.10 -19.25
N LYS A 80 -0.96 -10.58 -18.77
CA LYS A 80 -2.26 -10.71 -19.45
C LYS A 80 -2.61 -9.55 -20.38
N MET A 81 -1.84 -8.46 -20.38
CA MET A 81 -2.16 -7.26 -21.16
C MET A 81 -1.31 -7.11 -22.43
N THR A 82 -1.98 -6.78 -23.54
CA THR A 82 -1.37 -6.32 -24.79
C THR A 82 -0.72 -4.94 -24.62
N TYR A 83 0.17 -4.56 -25.54
CA TYR A 83 0.78 -3.22 -25.54
C TYR A 83 -0.25 -2.08 -25.56
N LYS A 84 -1.34 -2.25 -26.34
CA LYS A 84 -2.42 -1.26 -26.43
C LYS A 84 -3.14 -1.10 -25.09
N GLU A 85 -3.45 -2.21 -24.41
CA GLU A 85 -4.09 -2.20 -23.10
C GLU A 85 -3.19 -1.57 -22.04
N LYS A 86 -1.87 -1.86 -22.05
CA LYS A 86 -0.90 -1.20 -21.16
C LYS A 86 -0.89 0.33 -21.33
N LYS A 87 -0.88 0.80 -22.58
CA LYS A 87 -0.93 2.24 -22.88
C LYS A 87 -2.24 2.88 -22.44
N MET A 88 -3.37 2.18 -22.57
CA MET A 88 -4.67 2.66 -22.09
C MET A 88 -4.73 2.69 -20.56
N LEU A 89 -4.24 1.64 -19.89
CA LEU A 89 -4.20 1.56 -18.44
C LEU A 89 -3.33 2.65 -17.83
N LYS A 90 -2.13 2.89 -18.39
CA LYS A 90 -1.24 3.96 -17.93
C LYS A 90 -1.91 5.35 -18.00
N LYS A 91 -2.73 5.60 -19.02
CA LYS A 91 -3.51 6.85 -19.13
C LYS A 91 -4.68 6.94 -18.16
N ALA A 92 -5.22 5.80 -17.72
CA ALA A 92 -6.37 5.75 -16.83
C ALA A 92 -5.99 5.85 -15.34
N LEU A 93 -4.76 5.44 -15.00
CA LEU A 93 -4.29 5.42 -13.62
C LEU A 93 -3.70 6.78 -13.20
N PRO A 94 -4.00 7.26 -11.98
CA PRO A 94 -3.33 8.42 -11.42
C PRO A 94 -1.83 8.17 -11.22
N ASP A 95 -1.00 9.18 -11.42
CA ASP A 95 0.45 9.11 -11.18
C ASP A 95 0.81 8.57 -9.80
N GLY A 96 0.00 8.89 -8.77
CA GLY A 96 0.23 8.38 -7.43
C GLY A 96 -0.06 6.89 -7.27
N PHE A 97 -0.96 6.31 -8.06
CA PHE A 97 -1.16 4.86 -8.10
C PHE A 97 0.06 4.19 -8.75
N VAL A 98 0.47 4.72 -9.90
CA VAL A 98 1.64 4.26 -10.67
C VAL A 98 2.91 4.31 -9.81
N ALA A 99 3.10 5.38 -9.04
CA ALA A 99 4.24 5.55 -8.15
C ALA A 99 4.25 4.53 -7.01
N LEU A 100 3.11 4.31 -6.35
CA LEU A 100 3.00 3.32 -5.26
C LEU A 100 3.25 1.91 -5.76
N ASP A 101 2.66 1.58 -6.90
CA ASP A 101 2.86 0.30 -7.57
C ASP A 101 4.35 0.09 -7.86
N LYS A 102 4.97 1.02 -8.59
CA LYS A 102 6.41 0.93 -8.90
C LYS A 102 7.27 0.81 -7.64
N TYR A 103 6.97 1.60 -6.60
CA TYR A 103 7.71 1.58 -5.34
C TYR A 103 7.58 0.24 -4.61
N PHE A 104 6.38 -0.35 -4.61
CA PHE A 104 6.14 -1.68 -4.03
C PHE A 104 7.05 -2.73 -4.67
N HIS A 105 7.11 -2.77 -6.00
CA HIS A 105 7.89 -3.79 -6.71
C HIS A 105 9.39 -3.56 -6.61
N GLN A 106 9.85 -2.31 -6.66
CA GLN A 106 11.25 -2.00 -6.38
C GLN A 106 11.63 -2.40 -4.94
N THR A 107 10.77 -2.13 -3.97
CA THR A 107 10.99 -2.55 -2.57
C THR A 107 11.07 -4.07 -2.45
N ALA A 108 10.27 -4.82 -3.22
CA ALA A 108 10.37 -6.28 -3.25
C ALA A 108 11.71 -6.76 -3.83
N LYS A 109 12.21 -6.10 -4.88
CA LYS A 109 13.56 -6.38 -5.41
C LYS A 109 14.66 -6.10 -4.37
N GLU A 110 14.56 -4.98 -3.65
CA GLU A 110 15.50 -4.65 -2.56
C GLU A 110 15.39 -5.68 -1.40
N LEU A 111 14.19 -6.16 -1.10
CA LEU A 111 13.95 -7.20 -0.09
C LEU A 111 14.60 -8.53 -0.49
N LYS A 112 14.50 -8.92 -1.76
CA LYS A 112 15.20 -10.09 -2.32
C LYS A 112 16.71 -9.97 -2.09
N GLU A 113 17.30 -8.84 -2.47
CA GLU A 113 18.74 -8.59 -2.32
C GLU A 113 19.18 -8.67 -0.84
N ALA A 114 18.40 -8.08 0.07
CA ALA A 114 18.64 -8.16 1.51
C ALA A 114 18.55 -9.61 2.03
N ALA A 115 17.56 -10.37 1.56
CA ALA A 115 17.37 -11.77 1.96
C ALA A 115 18.51 -12.67 1.46
N THR A 116 19.00 -12.45 0.23
CA THR A 116 20.18 -13.15 -0.31
C THR A 116 21.41 -12.95 0.57
N LYS A 117 21.59 -11.73 1.11
CA LYS A 117 22.69 -11.38 2.02
C LYS A 117 22.40 -11.71 3.49
N LYS A 118 21.19 -12.17 3.80
CA LYS A 118 20.70 -12.45 5.17
C LYS A 118 20.76 -11.22 6.10
N GLU A 119 20.59 -10.03 5.53
CA GLU A 119 20.57 -8.77 6.27
C GLU A 119 19.21 -8.58 6.95
N SER A 120 18.98 -9.29 8.07
CA SER A 120 17.66 -9.39 8.72
C SER A 120 17.02 -8.04 9.05
N GLY A 121 17.81 -7.06 9.50
CA GLY A 121 17.34 -5.70 9.75
C GLY A 121 16.80 -5.02 8.50
N LEU A 122 17.52 -5.15 7.38
CA LEU A 122 17.10 -4.60 6.08
C LEU A 122 15.90 -5.34 5.53
N VAL A 123 15.84 -6.67 5.66
CA VAL A 123 14.67 -7.48 5.28
C VAL A 123 13.41 -6.99 6.01
N LEU A 124 13.49 -6.78 7.33
CA LEU A 124 12.35 -6.31 8.12
C LEU A 124 11.96 -4.87 7.73
N GLU A 125 12.93 -4.01 7.45
CA GLU A 125 12.67 -2.66 6.94
C GLU A 125 11.91 -2.69 5.61
N LYS A 126 12.38 -3.45 4.63
CA LYS A 126 11.73 -3.54 3.31
C LYS A 126 10.35 -4.17 3.41
N TYR A 127 10.16 -5.19 4.25
CA TYR A 127 8.84 -5.77 4.48
C TYR A 127 7.84 -4.74 5.05
N ARG A 128 8.30 -3.89 5.98
CA ARG A 128 7.50 -2.78 6.51
C ARG A 128 7.12 -1.78 5.42
N HIS A 129 8.04 -1.46 4.50
CA HIS A 129 7.74 -0.58 3.36
C HIS A 129 6.72 -1.20 2.40
N LEU A 130 6.77 -2.51 2.14
CA LEU A 130 5.74 -3.20 1.37
C LEU A 130 4.36 -3.03 2.00
N ILE A 131 4.22 -3.31 3.30
CA ILE A 131 2.94 -3.16 4.02
C ILE A 131 2.42 -1.72 3.96
N LYS A 132 3.28 -0.73 4.26
CA LYS A 132 2.90 0.69 4.21
C LYS A 132 2.41 1.09 2.83
N THR A 133 3.06 0.59 1.77
CA THR A 133 2.65 0.85 0.38
C THR A 133 1.27 0.24 0.07
N CYS A 134 0.99 -0.97 0.56
CA CYS A 134 -0.35 -1.57 0.46
C CYS A 134 -1.40 -0.69 1.16
N MET A 135 -1.11 -0.25 2.40
CA MET A 135 -2.01 0.61 3.17
C MET A 135 -2.28 1.93 2.43
N GLU A 136 -1.24 2.59 1.92
CA GLU A 136 -1.36 3.87 1.20
C GLU A 136 -2.14 3.73 -0.10
N CYS A 137 -1.89 2.68 -0.88
CA CYS A 137 -2.64 2.42 -2.10
C CYS A 137 -4.12 2.14 -1.78
N HIS A 138 -4.40 1.29 -0.79
CA HIS A 138 -5.76 0.95 -0.40
C HIS A 138 -6.53 2.16 0.16
N GLY A 139 -5.93 2.92 1.06
CA GLY A 139 -6.55 4.09 1.67
C GLY A 139 -6.75 5.29 0.73
N ARG A 140 -6.07 5.31 -0.42
CA ARG A 140 -6.23 6.34 -1.46
C ARG A 140 -7.11 5.90 -2.62
N TYR A 141 -6.85 4.73 -3.19
CA TYR A 141 -7.43 4.32 -4.47
C TYR A 141 -8.47 3.19 -4.35
N ALA A 142 -8.62 2.60 -3.16
CA ALA A 142 -9.58 1.53 -2.89
C ALA A 142 -10.39 1.75 -1.60
N ALA A 143 -10.51 3.00 -1.13
CA ALA A 143 -11.21 3.33 0.12
C ALA A 143 -12.70 2.92 0.13
N TYR A 144 -13.32 2.77 -1.05
CA TYR A 144 -14.68 2.23 -1.20
C TYR A 144 -14.78 0.74 -0.83
N LYS A 145 -13.68 -0.02 -0.91
CA LYS A 145 -13.59 -1.44 -0.55
C LYS A 145 -13.00 -1.65 0.85
N PHE A 146 -12.07 -0.79 1.24
CA PHE A 146 -11.40 -0.84 2.55
C PHE A 146 -11.89 0.30 3.45
N ILE A 147 -13.16 0.21 3.86
CA ILE A 147 -13.84 1.27 4.62
C ILE A 147 -13.20 1.53 5.98
N ASP A 148 -12.49 0.55 6.55
CA ASP A 148 -11.84 0.68 7.86
C ASP A 148 -10.62 1.63 7.85
N PHE A 149 -10.13 2.05 6.67
CA PHE A 149 -9.15 3.14 6.57
C PHE A 149 -9.79 4.53 6.73
N GLN A 150 -11.12 4.66 6.78
CA GLN A 150 -11.78 5.94 7.00
C GLN A 150 -11.44 6.48 8.40
N GLY A 151 -10.94 7.72 8.46
CA GLY A 151 -10.50 8.34 9.71
C GLY A 151 -9.12 7.89 10.20
N TYR A 152 -8.44 6.98 9.50
CA TYR A 152 -7.07 6.60 9.81
C TYR A 152 -6.06 7.39 8.98
N GLU A 153 -5.00 7.90 9.61
CA GLU A 153 -3.88 8.51 8.90
C GLU A 153 -3.04 7.41 8.24
N VAL A 154 -3.04 7.38 6.92
CA VAL A 154 -2.17 6.47 6.17
C VAL A 154 -0.87 7.21 5.82
N PRO A 155 0.27 6.83 6.40
CA PRO A 155 1.52 7.54 6.21
C PRO A 155 1.98 7.44 4.74
N ALA A 156 2.53 8.53 4.22
CA ALA A 156 3.17 8.51 2.91
C ALA A 156 4.42 7.63 2.95
N THR A 157 4.51 6.70 2.01
CA THR A 157 5.55 5.67 1.92
C THR A 157 6.54 5.98 0.81
N VAL A 158 6.05 6.57 -0.27
CA VAL A 158 6.84 6.86 -1.47
C VAL A 158 7.64 8.15 -1.27
N PRO A 159 8.99 8.12 -1.34
CA PRO A 159 9.80 9.33 -1.30
C PRO A 159 9.43 10.30 -2.42
N LYS A 160 9.40 11.61 -2.16
CA LYS A 160 8.99 12.63 -3.16
C LYS A 160 9.78 12.58 -4.46
N ASN A 161 11.06 12.20 -4.41
CA ASN A 161 11.91 12.04 -5.58
C ASN A 161 11.56 10.83 -6.45
N PHE A 162 10.83 9.84 -5.91
CA PHE A 162 10.44 8.64 -6.64
C PHE A 162 9.42 8.92 -7.76
N TYR A 163 8.66 10.02 -7.64
CA TYR A 163 7.68 10.46 -8.64
C TYR A 163 8.31 11.01 -9.93
N LYS A 164 9.64 11.21 -9.98
CA LYS A 164 10.32 11.80 -11.15
C LYS A 164 10.52 10.84 -12.32
N HIS A 165 10.30 9.55 -12.12
CA HIS A 165 10.53 8.51 -13.11
C HIS A 165 9.34 7.55 -13.15
N LEU A 166 8.19 7.99 -13.69
CA LEU A 166 7.01 7.13 -13.87
C LEU A 166 6.94 6.56 -15.29
N ASP A 167 7.85 6.96 -16.17
CA ASP A 167 7.80 6.61 -17.58
C ASP A 167 8.15 5.15 -17.87
N ASP A 168 9.00 4.57 -17.03
CA ASP A 168 9.45 3.18 -17.01
C ASP A 168 8.50 2.24 -16.21
N TRP A 169 7.27 2.67 -15.95
CA TRP A 169 6.26 1.85 -15.29
C TRP A 169 5.76 0.69 -16.17
N ARG A 170 6.10 -0.54 -15.74
CA ARG A 170 5.66 -1.88 -16.22
C ARG A 170 5.68 -2.16 -17.72
#